data_AF-C9D8Q6-F1
#
_entry.id   AF-C9D8Q6-F1
#
_cell.length_a   1.000
_cell.length_b   1.000
_cell.length_c   1.000
_cell.angle_alpha   90.00
_cell.angle_beta   90.00
_cell.angle_gamma   90.00
#
_symmetry.space_group_name_H-M   'P 1'
#
loop_
_entity.id
_entity.type
_entity.pdbx_description
1 polymer ?
#
loop_
_entity_poly.entity_id
_entity_poly.type
_entity_poly.pdbx_seq_one_letter_code
_entity_poly.pdbx_strand_id
1 'polypeptide(L)'
;MLLNSAQLRGFFEGDGGIQIRVDKRKNGLSFRPQAKFGQTTKNAQILEWCKESLQANIAMAEYDETDASWFVFPFNSDIGKRFIQMYLKNKPVNPGTLKDFLIALLIYQYQTERYIPFESESAYLLQNKPYEERERIEFLTLLWLRYQRSASRETKKTLPISHYHEHVNATPDEISSAERLGNELLLPISMEVNDLVSNLENNKIQICADYVAYYHVADGSLSFNFHKRRLAGGRQNIKIDPRWTISDDLLAKPLLECIAKQYNFSGYQPMNNQNCGYIHAKGWARAKEVVIPFFKDKQLHLPDVIANKVSNFIEVCGLHSNPNTFKDAQLFRSYVRKAYFCNPDKGKRSEQTFSRDYEKLMENLISDRQIQ
;
A
#
# COMPACT_ATOMS: atom_id res chain seq x y z
N MET A 1 2.62 17.47 11.91
CA MET A 1 1.23 17.16 12.34
C MET A 1 1.27 15.78 12.97
N LEU A 2 0.65 15.60 14.15
CA LEU A 2 0.57 14.27 14.76
C LEU A 2 -0.59 13.48 14.16
N LEU A 3 -0.26 12.32 13.59
CA LEU A 3 -1.19 11.35 13.05
C LEU A 3 -1.76 10.49 14.17
N ASN A 4 -3.06 10.24 14.11
CA ASN A 4 -3.67 9.23 14.96
C ASN A 4 -3.32 7.80 14.48
N SER A 5 -3.61 6.79 15.30
CA SER A 5 -3.27 5.40 14.98
C SER A 5 -3.95 4.88 13.69
N ALA A 6 -5.14 5.37 13.34
CA ALA A 6 -5.80 4.97 12.10
C ALA A 6 -5.12 5.56 10.87
N GLN A 7 -4.74 6.84 10.92
CA GLN A 7 -4.02 7.53 9.84
C GLN A 7 -2.65 6.88 9.60
N LEU A 8 -1.89 6.64 10.68
CA LEU A 8 -0.57 6.03 10.59
C LEU A 8 -0.63 4.61 10.01
N ARG A 9 -1.60 3.79 10.46
CA ARG A 9 -1.84 2.46 9.91
C ARG A 9 -2.32 2.49 8.47
N GLY A 10 -3.26 3.38 8.12
CA GLY A 10 -3.73 3.54 6.75
C GLY A 10 -2.58 3.82 5.79
N PHE A 11 -1.68 4.72 6.16
CA PHE A 11 -0.50 4.99 5.34
C PHE A 11 0.49 3.82 5.30
N PHE A 12 0.85 3.25 6.46
CA PHE A 12 1.81 2.15 6.52
C PHE A 12 1.32 0.87 5.83
N GLU A 13 0.03 0.57 5.88
CA GLU A 13 -0.52 -0.64 5.28
C GLU A 13 -0.67 -0.55 3.76
N GLY A 14 -0.53 0.64 3.17
CA GLY A 14 -0.36 0.82 1.71
C GLY A 14 1.11 0.89 1.31
N ASP A 15 1.83 1.92 1.74
CA ASP A 15 3.21 2.20 1.27
C ASP A 15 4.32 1.68 2.20
N GLY A 16 3.96 1.24 3.39
CA GLY A 16 4.90 0.71 4.37
C GLY A 16 5.28 -0.74 4.08
N GLY A 17 6.35 -1.18 4.74
CA GLY A 17 6.84 -2.54 4.61
C GLY A 17 7.50 -3.03 5.88
N ILE A 18 7.16 -4.25 6.27
CA ILE A 18 7.91 -4.98 7.30
C ILE A 18 9.02 -5.72 6.58
N GLN A 19 10.24 -5.69 7.10
CA GLN A 19 11.40 -6.35 6.51
C GLN A 19 12.06 -7.19 7.58
N ILE A 20 12.57 -8.36 7.18
CA ILE A 20 13.40 -9.20 8.04
C ILE A 20 14.71 -9.36 7.29
N ARG A 21 15.75 -8.66 7.75
CA ARG A 21 17.10 -8.88 7.22
C ARG A 21 17.70 -10.13 7.84
N VAL A 22 18.54 -10.82 7.07
CA VAL A 22 19.27 -12.01 7.51
C VAL A 22 20.75 -11.76 7.26
N ASP A 23 21.50 -11.60 8.34
CA ASP A 23 22.95 -11.39 8.31
C ASP A 23 23.65 -12.70 8.68
N LYS A 24 24.63 -13.11 7.88
CA LYS A 24 25.48 -14.27 8.15
C LYS A 24 26.37 -14.02 9.37
N ARG A 25 26.47 -15.01 10.27
CA ARG A 25 27.43 -15.01 11.39
C ARG A 25 28.40 -16.19 11.24
N LYS A 26 29.51 -16.14 11.97
CA LYS A 26 30.54 -17.19 11.96
C LYS A 26 29.94 -18.60 12.14
N ASN A 27 29.00 -18.74 13.09
CA ASN A 27 28.36 -20.02 13.42
C ASN A 27 26.82 -19.93 13.38
N GLY A 28 26.23 -19.33 12.33
CA GLY A 28 24.78 -19.27 12.21
C GLY A 28 24.26 -18.05 11.47
N LEU A 29 23.04 -17.65 11.79
CA LEU A 29 22.34 -16.52 11.20
C LEU A 29 21.94 -15.51 12.28
N SER A 30 21.75 -14.26 11.88
CA SER A 30 21.00 -13.30 12.68
C SER A 30 19.94 -12.62 11.89
N PHE A 31 18.81 -12.41 12.55
CA PHE A 31 17.67 -11.74 11.97
C PHE A 31 17.67 -10.26 12.36
N ARG A 32 16.97 -9.44 11.60
CA ARG A 32 16.66 -8.07 12.00
C ARG A 32 15.30 -7.69 11.46
N PRO A 33 14.21 -7.96 12.21
CA PRO A 33 12.90 -7.42 11.94
C PRO A 33 12.94 -5.89 12.05
N GLN A 34 12.43 -5.22 11.03
CA GLN A 34 12.40 -3.76 10.94
C GLN A 34 11.17 -3.32 10.14
N ALA A 35 10.65 -2.14 10.45
CA ALA A 35 9.63 -1.48 9.65
C ALA A 35 10.28 -0.42 8.77
N LYS A 36 9.74 -0.25 7.56
CA LYS A 36 10.11 0.78 6.59
C LYS A 36 8.87 1.58 6.24
N PHE A 37 8.94 2.89 6.36
CA PHE A 37 8.02 3.80 5.70
C PHE A 37 8.73 4.37 4.47
N GLY A 38 8.07 4.38 3.31
CA GLY A 38 8.62 4.94 2.08
C GLY A 38 7.58 5.78 1.37
N GLN A 39 8.04 6.77 0.61
CA GLN A 39 7.19 7.61 -0.23
C GLN A 39 8.07 8.31 -1.29
N THR A 40 7.46 8.82 -2.36
CA THR A 40 8.15 9.74 -3.27
C THR A 40 8.69 10.97 -2.55
N THR A 41 9.86 11.47 -2.93
CA THR A 41 10.50 12.64 -2.28
C THR A 41 9.59 13.87 -2.29
N LYS A 42 8.79 14.04 -3.36
CA LYS A 42 7.79 15.13 -3.47
C LYS A 42 6.77 15.12 -2.33
N ASN A 43 6.49 13.95 -1.76
CA ASN A 43 5.52 13.78 -0.68
C ASN A 43 6.21 13.37 0.64
N ALA A 44 7.47 13.76 0.86
CA ALA A 44 8.22 13.43 2.09
C ALA A 44 7.57 13.98 3.38
N GLN A 45 6.68 14.97 3.28
CA GLN A 45 5.94 15.52 4.42
C GLN A 45 5.18 14.46 5.21
N ILE A 46 4.59 13.44 4.55
CA ILE A 46 3.89 12.36 5.27
C ILE A 46 4.87 11.54 6.13
N LEU A 47 6.12 11.37 5.69
CA LEU A 47 7.15 10.64 6.43
C LEU A 47 7.56 11.39 7.69
N GLU A 48 7.68 12.72 7.62
CA GLU A 48 7.92 13.55 8.81
C GLU A 48 6.76 13.49 9.81
N TRP A 49 5.52 13.52 9.35
CA TRP A 49 4.36 13.33 10.23
C TRP A 49 4.36 11.94 10.88
N CYS A 50 4.73 10.89 10.14
CA CYS A 50 4.89 9.56 10.71
C CYS A 50 5.99 9.51 11.78
N LYS A 51 7.13 10.19 11.56
CA LYS A 51 8.21 10.29 12.54
C LYS A 51 7.75 10.99 13.82
N GLU A 52 7.13 12.17 13.69
CA GLU A 52 6.59 12.92 14.84
C GLU A 52 5.61 12.07 15.65
N SER A 53 4.69 11.37 14.96
CA SER A 53 3.66 10.52 15.58
C SER A 53 4.25 9.32 16.32
N LEU A 54 5.35 8.76 15.81
CA LEU A 54 6.11 7.69 16.45
C LEU A 54 7.18 8.21 17.43
N GLN A 55 7.27 9.52 17.63
CA GLN A 55 8.30 10.19 18.41
C GLN A 55 9.71 9.73 17.99
N ALA A 56 9.94 9.65 16.68
CA ALA A 56 11.12 9.08 16.08
C ALA A 56 12.17 10.15 15.77
N ASN A 57 13.33 10.06 16.42
CA ASN A 57 14.51 10.85 16.06
C ASN A 57 15.43 10.06 15.13
N ILE A 58 14.96 9.82 13.90
CA ILE A 58 15.69 9.09 12.86
C ILE A 58 15.77 9.96 11.60
N ALA A 59 16.94 10.01 10.96
CA ALA A 59 17.11 10.69 9.68
C ALA A 59 16.34 9.95 8.57
N MET A 60 15.66 10.70 7.70
CA MET A 60 15.16 10.14 6.46
C MET A 60 16.34 9.93 5.51
N ALA A 61 16.38 8.78 4.86
CA ALA A 61 17.30 8.52 3.77
C ALA A 61 16.59 8.83 2.45
N GLU A 62 17.30 9.53 1.57
CA GLU A 62 16.95 9.70 0.17
C GLU A 62 17.78 8.72 -0.66
N TYR A 63 17.23 8.25 -1.77
CA TYR A 63 17.97 7.39 -2.69
C TYR A 63 18.11 8.11 -4.02
N ASP A 64 19.32 8.58 -4.32
CA ASP A 64 19.59 9.48 -5.45
C ASP A 64 19.13 8.95 -6.81
N GLU A 65 18.96 7.62 -6.97
CA GLU A 65 18.56 7.00 -8.25
C GLU A 65 17.04 6.84 -8.41
N THR A 66 16.26 6.95 -7.34
CA THR A 66 14.79 6.80 -7.38
C THR A 66 14.21 7.91 -6.52
N ASP A 67 13.42 8.84 -7.09
CA ASP A 67 12.76 9.97 -6.40
C ASP A 67 11.89 9.53 -5.19
N ALA A 68 12.52 8.99 -4.16
CA ALA A 68 11.95 8.24 -3.07
C ALA A 68 12.75 8.53 -1.81
N SER A 69 12.01 8.87 -0.76
CA SER A 69 12.49 9.02 0.61
C SER A 69 11.95 7.87 1.44
N TRP A 70 12.71 7.45 2.44
CA TRP A 70 12.25 6.47 3.41
C TRP A 70 12.93 6.65 4.76
N PHE A 71 12.31 6.09 5.80
CA PHE A 71 13.00 5.81 7.04
C PHE A 71 12.71 4.38 7.47
N VAL A 72 13.71 3.78 8.13
CA VAL A 72 13.68 2.38 8.55
C VAL A 72 14.07 2.33 10.02
N PHE A 73 13.35 1.55 10.81
CA PHE A 73 13.69 1.34 12.22
C PHE A 73 13.55 -0.14 12.60
N PRO A 74 14.51 -0.70 13.35
CA PRO A 74 14.45 -2.07 13.81
C PRO A 74 13.46 -2.21 14.95
N PHE A 75 12.83 -3.39 15.07
CA PHE A 75 11.83 -3.68 16.09
C PHE A 75 12.38 -3.56 17.52
N ASN A 76 13.69 -3.79 17.71
CA ASN A 76 14.35 -3.68 19.00
C ASN A 76 14.65 -2.23 19.45
N SER A 77 14.44 -1.23 18.60
CA SER A 77 14.56 0.19 18.96
C SER A 77 13.33 0.69 19.74
N ASP A 78 13.43 1.83 20.42
CA ASP A 78 12.28 2.42 21.12
C ASP A 78 11.11 2.76 20.19
N ILE A 79 11.43 3.19 18.97
CA ILE A 79 10.44 3.45 17.91
C ILE A 79 9.81 2.13 17.45
N GLY A 80 10.63 1.08 17.29
CA GLY A 80 10.17 -0.28 17.00
C GLY A 80 9.19 -0.80 18.03
N LYS A 81 9.50 -0.65 19.32
CA LYS A 81 8.61 -1.05 20.42
C LYS A 81 7.30 -0.29 20.40
N ARG A 82 7.31 1.02 20.17
CA ARG A 82 6.08 1.84 20.02
C ARG A 82 5.23 1.40 18.84
N PHE A 83 5.86 1.11 17.70
CA PHE A 83 5.20 0.58 16.52
C PHE A 83 4.56 -0.80 16.78
N ILE A 84 5.27 -1.70 17.45
CA ILE A 84 4.73 -3.00 17.86
C ILE A 84 3.52 -2.80 18.80
N GLN A 85 3.65 -1.95 19.82
CA GLN A 85 2.55 -1.65 20.75
C GLN A 85 1.33 -1.09 20.03
N MET A 86 1.52 -0.21 19.03
CA MET A 86 0.43 0.29 18.20
C MET A 86 -0.30 -0.85 17.49
N TYR A 87 0.43 -1.78 16.87
CA TYR A 87 -0.18 -2.90 16.14
C TYR A 87 -0.73 -4.01 17.04
N LEU A 88 -0.19 -4.20 18.24
CA LEU A 88 -0.79 -5.09 19.24
C LEU A 88 -2.13 -4.52 19.76
N LYS A 89 -2.21 -3.20 19.95
CA LYS A 89 -3.45 -2.53 20.36
C LYS A 89 -4.48 -2.47 19.24
N ASN A 90 -4.03 -2.20 18.01
CA ASN A 90 -4.87 -2.09 16.83
C ASN A 90 -4.26 -2.92 15.70
N LYS A 91 -4.64 -4.20 15.63
CA LYS A 91 -4.09 -5.15 14.65
C LYS A 91 -4.17 -4.62 13.21
N PRO A 92 -3.20 -4.95 12.33
CA PRO A 92 -3.31 -4.64 10.91
C PRO A 92 -4.63 -5.16 10.33
N VAL A 93 -5.24 -4.39 9.42
CA VAL A 93 -6.50 -4.76 8.74
C VAL A 93 -6.26 -5.19 7.29
N ASN A 94 -5.08 -4.92 6.74
CA ASN A 94 -4.56 -5.50 5.52
C ASN A 94 -4.04 -6.93 5.83
N PRO A 95 -4.62 -7.99 5.23
CA PRO A 95 -4.20 -9.38 5.47
C PRO A 95 -2.71 -9.65 5.22
N GLY A 96 -2.14 -9.04 4.18
CA GLY A 96 -0.71 -9.17 3.87
C GLY A 96 0.18 -8.57 4.95
N THR A 97 -0.18 -7.37 5.43
CA THR A 97 0.55 -6.71 6.52
C THR A 97 0.40 -7.44 7.84
N LEU A 98 -0.79 -8.00 8.15
CA LEU A 98 -0.98 -8.84 9.35
C LEU A 98 -0.05 -10.05 9.34
N LYS A 99 -0.01 -10.80 8.24
CA LYS A 99 0.86 -11.98 8.10
C LYS A 99 2.33 -11.61 8.33
N ASP A 100 2.80 -10.57 7.65
CA ASP A 100 4.17 -10.07 7.77
C ASP A 100 4.51 -9.59 9.18
N PHE A 101 3.56 -8.95 9.86
CA PHE A 101 3.72 -8.48 11.24
C PHE A 101 3.84 -9.63 12.23
N LEU A 102 2.99 -10.64 12.14
CA LEU A 102 3.02 -11.80 13.03
C LEU A 102 4.30 -12.63 12.87
N ILE A 103 4.76 -12.83 11.63
CA ILE A 103 6.05 -13.50 11.37
C ILE A 103 7.21 -12.68 11.95
N ALA A 104 7.21 -11.36 11.74
CA ALA A 104 8.25 -10.48 12.28
C ALA A 104 8.23 -10.43 13.82
N LEU A 105 7.06 -10.52 14.45
CA LEU A 105 6.89 -10.55 15.89
C LEU A 105 7.46 -11.84 16.50
N LEU A 106 7.19 -13.01 15.91
CA LEU A 106 7.80 -14.28 16.34
C LEU A 106 9.32 -14.25 16.28
N ILE A 107 9.87 -13.74 15.17
CA ILE A 107 11.32 -13.60 15.02
C ILE A 107 11.87 -12.60 16.05
N TYR A 108 11.19 -11.48 16.28
CA TYR A 108 11.59 -10.50 17.29
C TYR A 108 11.61 -11.11 18.71
N GLN A 109 10.57 -11.85 19.09
CA GLN A 109 10.49 -12.56 20.37
C GLN A 109 11.65 -13.56 20.54
N TYR A 110 11.96 -14.33 19.49
CA TYR A 110 13.12 -15.21 19.54
C TYR A 110 14.43 -14.44 19.78
N GLN A 111 14.60 -13.27 19.16
CA GLN A 111 15.81 -12.47 19.35
C GLN A 111 15.96 -11.87 20.75
N THR A 112 14.84 -11.56 21.42
CA THR A 112 14.86 -10.93 22.75
C THR A 112 14.81 -11.94 23.88
N GLU A 113 14.09 -13.04 23.70
CA GLU A 113 13.75 -13.99 24.77
C GLU A 113 14.32 -15.40 24.52
N ARG A 114 14.91 -15.66 23.34
CA ARG A 114 15.39 -16.99 22.91
C ARG A 114 14.29 -18.07 23.02
N TYR A 115 13.06 -17.67 22.76
CA TYR A 115 11.88 -18.50 22.85
C TYR A 115 11.18 -18.63 21.50
N ILE A 116 10.77 -19.85 21.16
CA ILE A 116 9.88 -20.15 20.04
C ILE A 116 8.71 -20.97 20.59
N PRO A 117 7.45 -20.59 20.33
CA PRO A 117 6.27 -21.25 20.88
C PRO A 117 5.91 -22.52 20.11
N PHE A 118 6.81 -23.51 20.11
CA PHE A 118 6.52 -24.83 19.53
C PHE A 118 5.50 -25.59 20.38
N GLU A 119 4.73 -26.46 19.73
CA GLU A 119 3.90 -27.48 20.38
C GLU A 119 4.77 -28.41 21.23
N SER A 120 4.16 -29.04 22.24
CA SER A 120 4.88 -29.82 23.25
C SER A 120 5.70 -30.96 22.64
N GLU A 121 5.19 -31.63 21.61
CA GLU A 121 5.90 -32.70 20.91
C GLU A 121 7.16 -32.18 20.19
N SER A 122 7.03 -31.10 19.42
CA SER A 122 8.14 -30.47 18.71
C SER A 122 9.18 -29.88 19.66
N ALA A 123 8.74 -29.27 20.76
CA ALA A 123 9.63 -28.79 21.82
C ALA A 123 10.43 -29.95 22.44
N TYR A 124 9.77 -31.08 22.72
CA TYR A 124 10.44 -32.28 23.26
C TYR A 124 11.46 -32.86 22.27
N LEU A 125 11.11 -32.95 20.98
CA LEU A 125 12.03 -33.42 19.93
C LEU A 125 13.29 -32.54 19.83
N LEU A 126 13.14 -31.22 19.90
CA LEU A 126 14.27 -30.28 19.87
C LEU A 126 15.13 -30.34 21.13
N GLN A 127 14.53 -30.57 22.30
CA GLN A 127 15.27 -30.69 23.57
C GLN A 127 16.22 -31.90 23.60
N ASN A 128 15.91 -32.96 22.86
CA ASN A 128 16.73 -34.17 22.77
C ASN A 128 17.90 -34.05 21.77
N LYS A 129 17.99 -32.93 21.03
CA LYS A 129 19.09 -32.68 20.10
C LYS A 129 20.25 -31.94 20.79
N PRO A 130 21.51 -32.13 20.35
CA PRO A 130 22.63 -31.31 20.78
C PRO A 130 22.32 -29.82 20.60
N TYR A 131 22.80 -28.97 21.51
CA TYR A 131 22.51 -27.54 21.52
C TYR A 131 22.79 -26.87 20.16
N GLU A 132 23.93 -27.18 19.54
CA GLU A 132 24.33 -26.59 18.25
C GLU A 132 23.40 -26.99 17.10
N GLU A 133 22.95 -28.25 17.07
CA GLU A 133 21.99 -28.75 16.08
C GLU A 133 20.62 -28.11 16.31
N ARG A 134 20.17 -28.06 17.57
CA ARG A 134 18.92 -27.39 17.94
C ARG A 134 18.92 -25.93 17.51
N GLU A 135 19.96 -25.16 17.84
CA GLU A 135 20.05 -23.74 17.49
C GLU A 135 20.06 -23.55 15.95
N ARG A 136 20.74 -24.43 15.19
CA ARG A 136 20.67 -24.41 13.73
C ARG A 136 19.27 -24.66 13.20
N ILE A 137 18.57 -25.69 13.71
CA ILE A 137 17.19 -25.98 13.29
C ILE A 137 16.28 -24.79 13.60
N GLU A 138 16.37 -24.21 14.79
CA GLU A 138 15.61 -23.01 15.16
C GLU A 138 15.86 -21.84 14.19
N PHE A 139 17.12 -21.55 13.85
CA PHE A 139 17.44 -20.51 12.87
C PHE A 139 16.90 -20.83 11.47
N LEU A 140 17.01 -22.08 11.02
CA LEU A 140 16.48 -22.53 9.74
C LEU A 140 14.95 -22.45 9.70
N THR A 141 14.27 -22.75 10.80
CA THR A 141 12.81 -22.60 10.93
C THR A 141 12.38 -21.14 10.76
N LEU A 142 13.05 -20.22 11.45
CA LEU A 142 12.76 -18.78 11.34
C LEU A 142 13.12 -18.22 9.95
N LEU A 143 14.18 -18.75 9.34
CA LEU A 143 14.55 -18.45 7.96
C LEU A 143 13.44 -18.90 7.01
N TRP A 144 12.96 -20.14 7.14
CA TRP A 144 11.89 -20.67 6.30
C TRP A 144 10.62 -19.83 6.43
N LEU A 145 10.21 -19.47 7.65
CA LEU A 145 9.07 -18.59 7.91
C LEU A 145 9.19 -17.23 7.20
N ARG A 146 10.39 -16.64 7.20
CA ARG A 146 10.64 -15.39 6.46
C ARG A 146 10.31 -15.52 4.97
N TYR A 147 10.55 -16.65 4.34
CA TYR A 147 10.21 -16.88 2.92
C TYR A 147 8.73 -17.16 2.67
N GLN A 148 7.92 -17.37 3.72
CA GLN A 148 6.47 -17.51 3.59
C GLN A 148 5.73 -16.17 3.48
N ARG A 149 6.46 -15.06 3.54
CA ARG A 149 5.95 -13.71 3.36
C ARG A 149 5.55 -13.44 1.91
N SER A 150 4.72 -12.43 1.68
CA SER A 150 4.21 -12.11 0.34
C SER A 150 5.35 -11.84 -0.66
N ALA A 151 5.31 -12.55 -1.80
CA ALA A 151 6.35 -12.52 -2.84
C ALA A 151 6.54 -11.14 -3.51
N SER A 152 5.58 -10.22 -3.39
CA SER A 152 5.68 -8.84 -3.90
C SER A 152 6.82 -8.02 -3.27
N ARG A 153 7.50 -8.56 -2.26
CA ARG A 153 8.56 -7.90 -1.49
C ARG A 153 9.97 -8.49 -1.73
N GLU A 154 10.14 -9.44 -2.65
CA GLU A 154 11.45 -9.93 -3.07
C GLU A 154 12.20 -8.85 -3.87
N THR A 155 13.19 -8.22 -3.23
CA THR A 155 14.11 -7.31 -3.93
C THR A 155 15.25 -8.10 -4.58
N LYS A 156 15.92 -7.54 -5.60
CA LYS A 156 17.15 -8.08 -6.21
C LYS A 156 18.27 -8.44 -5.20
N LYS A 157 18.17 -7.98 -3.95
CA LYS A 157 19.11 -8.24 -2.86
C LYS A 157 18.70 -9.42 -1.97
N THR A 158 17.55 -10.03 -2.19
CA THR A 158 17.09 -11.21 -1.43
C THR A 158 17.77 -12.44 -2.00
N LEU A 159 18.66 -13.05 -1.22
CA LEU A 159 19.33 -14.29 -1.60
C LEU A 159 18.31 -15.45 -1.55
N PRO A 160 18.47 -16.52 -2.33
CA PRO A 160 17.62 -17.72 -2.20
C PRO A 160 17.85 -18.39 -0.85
N ILE A 161 16.87 -19.16 -0.35
CA ILE A 161 16.97 -19.83 0.96
C ILE A 161 18.17 -20.80 1.02
N SER A 162 18.48 -21.47 -0.09
CA SER A 162 19.62 -22.40 -0.23
C SER A 162 20.96 -21.74 0.09
N HIS A 163 21.13 -20.47 -0.24
CA HIS A 163 22.35 -19.72 0.06
C HIS A 163 22.66 -19.65 1.56
N TYR A 164 21.63 -19.65 2.40
CA TYR A 164 21.77 -19.64 3.85
C TYR A 164 21.91 -21.05 4.42
N HIS A 165 21.29 -22.05 3.79
CA HIS A 165 21.48 -23.47 4.15
C HIS A 165 22.95 -23.88 3.99
N GLU A 166 23.57 -23.52 2.86
CA GLU A 166 24.99 -23.75 2.61
C GLU A 166 25.87 -23.03 3.64
N HIS A 167 25.52 -21.80 4.01
CA HIS A 167 26.29 -21.01 4.98
C HIS A 167 26.37 -21.66 6.36
N VAL A 168 25.28 -22.27 6.82
CA VAL A 168 25.24 -22.94 8.14
C VAL A 168 25.58 -24.42 8.08
N ASN A 169 25.98 -24.93 6.90
CA ASN A 169 26.21 -26.35 6.63
C ASN A 169 25.01 -27.22 7.04
N ALA A 170 23.80 -26.77 6.71
CA ALA A 170 22.57 -27.48 7.06
C ALA A 170 22.50 -28.83 6.34
N THR A 171 22.28 -29.90 7.11
CA THR A 171 21.98 -31.23 6.58
C THR A 171 20.55 -31.29 6.01
N PRO A 172 20.24 -32.24 5.10
CA PRO A 172 18.88 -32.44 4.62
C PRO A 172 17.85 -32.69 5.73
N ASP A 173 18.25 -33.41 6.78
CA ASP A 173 17.37 -33.70 7.93
C ASP A 173 17.08 -32.45 8.78
N GLU A 174 18.07 -31.57 8.96
CA GLU A 174 17.87 -30.27 9.62
C GLU A 174 16.96 -29.36 8.79
N ILE A 175 17.12 -29.34 7.45
CA ILE A 175 16.25 -28.57 6.54
C ILE A 175 14.82 -29.10 6.63
N SER A 176 14.61 -30.41 6.48
CA SER A 176 13.28 -31.04 6.58
C SER A 176 12.63 -30.79 7.95
N SER A 177 13.40 -30.90 9.04
CA SER A 177 12.93 -30.57 10.39
C SER A 177 12.51 -29.11 10.50
N ALA A 178 13.32 -28.20 9.94
CA ALA A 178 13.05 -26.78 9.97
C ALA A 178 11.79 -26.39 9.20
N GLU A 179 11.53 -27.01 8.04
CA GLU A 179 10.31 -26.83 7.25
C GLU A 179 9.07 -27.34 8.00
N ARG A 180 9.15 -28.52 8.61
CA ARG A 180 8.05 -29.07 9.43
C ARG A 180 7.69 -28.13 10.58
N LEU A 181 8.69 -27.70 11.35
CA LEU A 181 8.53 -26.75 12.45
C LEU A 181 8.08 -25.37 11.98
N GLY A 182 8.52 -24.95 10.79
CA GLY A 182 8.06 -23.72 10.15
C GLY A 182 6.57 -23.76 9.82
N ASN A 183 6.07 -24.89 9.30
CA ASN A 183 4.64 -25.09 9.04
C ASN A 183 3.81 -25.05 10.33
N GLU A 184 4.30 -25.67 11.40
CA GLU A 184 3.69 -25.64 12.73
C GLU A 184 3.49 -24.19 13.22
N LEU A 185 4.52 -23.33 13.09
CA LEU A 185 4.43 -21.92 13.47
C LEU A 185 3.59 -21.07 12.50
N LEU A 186 3.54 -21.44 11.22
CA LEU A 186 2.75 -20.73 10.21
C LEU A 186 1.24 -20.98 10.34
N LEU A 187 0.84 -22.14 10.86
CA LEU A 187 -0.55 -22.52 11.01
C LEU A 187 -1.37 -21.51 11.84
N PRO A 188 -1.01 -21.16 13.09
CA PRO A 188 -1.76 -20.19 13.88
C PRO A 188 -1.77 -18.79 13.23
N ILE A 189 -0.69 -18.38 12.57
CA ILE A 189 -0.63 -17.12 11.80
C ILE A 189 -1.67 -17.15 10.67
N SER A 190 -1.74 -18.26 9.94
CA SER A 190 -2.66 -18.43 8.82
C SER A 190 -4.12 -18.47 9.28
N MET A 191 -4.40 -19.09 10.43
CA MET A 191 -5.72 -19.06 11.05
C MET A 191 -6.15 -17.62 11.39
N GLU A 192 -5.27 -16.84 12.02
CA GLU A 192 -5.58 -15.44 12.36
C GLU A 192 -5.82 -14.57 11.11
N VAL A 193 -5.03 -14.78 10.05
CA VAL A 193 -5.23 -14.09 8.76
C VAL A 193 -6.55 -14.51 8.11
N ASN A 194 -6.91 -15.79 8.13
CA ASN A 194 -8.17 -16.29 7.58
C ASN A 194 -9.38 -15.76 8.36
N ASP A 195 -9.28 -15.66 9.69
CA ASP A 195 -10.31 -15.03 10.52
C ASP A 195 -10.48 -13.55 10.17
N LEU A 196 -9.39 -12.81 9.97
CA LEU A 196 -9.43 -11.43 9.47
C LEU A 196 -10.13 -11.35 8.11
N VAL A 197 -9.76 -12.20 7.14
CA VAL A 197 -10.37 -12.23 5.80
C VAL A 197 -11.86 -12.48 5.90
N SER A 198 -12.28 -13.50 6.65
CA SER A 198 -13.70 -13.81 6.87
C SER A 198 -14.44 -12.64 7.51
N ASN A 199 -13.83 -11.96 8.49
CA ASN A 199 -14.42 -10.78 9.12
C ASN A 199 -14.54 -9.58 8.15
N LEU A 200 -13.59 -9.38 7.23
CA LEU A 200 -13.68 -8.35 6.19
C LEU A 200 -14.76 -8.67 5.16
N GLU A 201 -14.81 -9.89 4.65
CA GLU A 201 -15.78 -10.33 3.63
C GLU A 201 -17.23 -10.20 4.12
N ASN A 202 -17.44 -10.53 5.40
CA ASN A 202 -18.72 -10.45 6.10
C ASN A 202 -19.00 -9.07 6.72
N ASN A 203 -18.19 -8.04 6.44
CA ASN A 203 -18.32 -6.68 6.98
C ASN A 203 -18.41 -6.61 8.52
N LYS A 204 -17.77 -7.53 9.25
CA LYS A 204 -17.70 -7.52 10.71
C LYS A 204 -16.69 -6.51 11.25
N ILE A 205 -15.79 -6.00 10.40
CA ILE A 205 -14.81 -4.97 10.73
C ILE A 205 -15.21 -3.66 10.07
N GLN A 206 -15.41 -2.62 10.88
CA GLN A 206 -15.60 -1.26 10.38
C GLN A 206 -14.23 -0.63 10.07
N ILE A 207 -14.01 -0.27 8.81
CA ILE A 207 -12.82 0.48 8.41
C ILE A 207 -13.13 1.97 8.58
N CYS A 208 -12.37 2.67 9.40
CA CYS A 208 -12.61 4.09 9.66
C CYS A 208 -12.15 5.00 8.49
N ALA A 209 -12.77 6.16 8.38
CA ALA A 209 -12.55 7.03 7.22
C ALA A 209 -11.13 7.63 7.19
N ASP A 210 -10.53 7.83 8.36
CA ASP A 210 -9.14 8.28 8.52
C ASP A 210 -8.14 7.25 7.98
N TYR A 211 -8.38 5.96 8.25
CA TYR A 211 -7.60 4.87 7.67
C TYR A 211 -7.69 4.92 6.15
N VAL A 212 -8.91 5.00 5.58
CA VAL A 212 -9.10 5.03 4.12
C VAL A 212 -8.45 6.26 3.48
N ALA A 213 -8.51 7.43 4.14
CA ALA A 213 -7.90 8.65 3.64
C ALA A 213 -6.37 8.57 3.58
N TYR A 214 -5.72 7.93 4.56
CA TYR A 214 -4.27 7.77 4.57
C TYR A 214 -3.79 6.57 3.78
N TYR A 215 -4.62 5.55 3.62
CA TYR A 215 -4.41 4.50 2.63
C TYR A 215 -4.51 5.05 1.21
N HIS A 216 -5.36 6.07 0.98
CA HIS A 216 -5.33 6.86 -0.26
C HIS A 216 -4.06 7.70 -0.42
N VAL A 217 -3.48 8.24 0.66
CA VAL A 217 -2.19 8.97 0.57
C VAL A 217 -1.08 8.05 0.05
N ALA A 218 -1.12 6.76 0.39
CA ALA A 218 -0.21 5.75 -0.11
C ALA A 218 -0.57 5.30 -1.54
N ASP A 219 -1.63 4.49 -1.68
CA ASP A 219 -1.96 3.78 -2.92
C ASP A 219 -3.15 4.35 -3.69
N GLY A 220 -3.58 5.54 -3.29
CA GLY A 220 -4.71 6.21 -3.88
C GLY A 220 -4.37 7.06 -5.09
N SER A 221 -5.34 7.26 -5.98
CA SER A 221 -5.19 8.19 -7.09
C SER A 221 -6.51 8.89 -7.43
N LEU A 222 -6.44 10.20 -7.57
CA LEU A 222 -7.47 11.03 -8.21
C LEU A 222 -7.02 11.39 -9.62
N SER A 223 -7.93 11.30 -10.58
CA SER A 223 -7.63 11.54 -11.99
C SER A 223 -8.88 11.82 -12.81
N PHE A 224 -8.67 12.35 -14.01
CA PHE A 224 -9.69 12.45 -15.05
C PHE A 224 -9.28 11.61 -16.27
N ASN A 225 -10.16 10.74 -16.72
CA ASN A 225 -10.01 9.98 -17.95
C ASN A 225 -10.50 10.81 -19.12
N PHE A 226 -9.74 10.79 -20.22
CA PHE A 226 -10.10 11.41 -21.49
C PHE A 226 -10.45 10.30 -22.48
N HIS A 227 -11.72 9.92 -22.54
CA HIS A 227 -12.22 8.87 -23.42
C HIS A 227 -12.40 9.42 -24.84
N LYS A 228 -11.52 9.01 -25.76
CA LYS A 228 -11.60 9.36 -27.18
C LYS A 228 -12.50 8.35 -27.89
N ARG A 229 -13.65 8.79 -28.41
CA ARG A 229 -14.57 7.98 -29.22
C ARG A 229 -14.54 8.48 -30.66
N ARG A 230 -14.24 7.59 -31.61
CA ARG A 230 -14.41 7.87 -33.03
C ARG A 230 -15.90 7.79 -33.37
N LEU A 231 -16.45 8.86 -33.92
CA LEU A 231 -17.81 8.95 -34.44
C LEU A 231 -17.81 8.64 -35.95
N ALA A 232 -19.00 8.44 -36.51
CA ALA A 232 -19.19 8.33 -37.95
C ALA A 232 -18.64 9.59 -38.66
N GLY A 233 -18.07 9.42 -39.86
CA GLY A 233 -17.44 10.52 -40.60
C GLY A 233 -16.05 10.93 -40.08
N GLY A 234 -15.41 10.14 -39.23
CA GLY A 234 -14.02 10.36 -38.80
C GLY A 234 -13.83 11.36 -37.65
N ARG A 235 -14.91 12.00 -37.17
CA ARG A 235 -14.89 12.90 -36.00
C ARG A 235 -14.47 12.15 -34.72
N GLN A 236 -13.82 12.81 -33.78
CA GLN A 236 -13.37 12.21 -32.52
C GLN A 236 -13.95 12.98 -31.32
N ASN A 237 -14.93 12.43 -30.61
CA ASN A 237 -15.43 13.02 -29.37
C ASN A 237 -14.51 12.67 -28.18
N ILE A 238 -14.17 13.64 -27.34
CA ILE A 238 -13.40 13.42 -26.12
C ILE A 238 -14.29 13.68 -24.90
N LYS A 239 -14.58 12.63 -24.14
CA LYS A 239 -15.33 12.72 -22.89
C LYS A 239 -14.37 12.75 -21.70
N ILE A 240 -14.56 13.71 -20.80
CA ILE A 240 -13.84 13.81 -19.52
C ILE A 240 -14.67 13.11 -18.45
N ASP A 241 -14.07 12.14 -17.76
CA ASP A 241 -14.73 11.41 -16.67
C ASP A 241 -13.83 11.37 -15.42
N PRO A 242 -14.31 11.84 -14.25
CA PRO A 242 -13.56 11.76 -13.00
C PRO A 242 -13.41 10.32 -12.52
N ARG A 243 -12.31 10.05 -11.82
CA ARG A 243 -12.01 8.75 -11.23
C ARG A 243 -11.18 8.89 -9.96
N TRP A 244 -11.70 8.30 -8.88
CA TRP A 244 -10.94 7.97 -7.69
C TRP A 244 -10.65 6.47 -7.68
N THR A 245 -9.41 6.07 -7.42
CA THR A 245 -9.00 4.67 -7.25
C THR A 245 -8.18 4.48 -5.99
N ILE A 246 -8.28 3.28 -5.43
CA ILE A 246 -7.36 2.73 -4.44
C ILE A 246 -6.96 1.35 -4.99
N SER A 247 -5.66 1.10 -5.13
CA SER A 247 -5.12 -0.17 -5.63
C SER A 247 -4.24 -0.83 -4.58
N ASP A 248 -4.14 -2.14 -4.58
CA ASP A 248 -3.15 -2.85 -3.76
C ASP A 248 -2.96 -4.26 -4.35
N ASP A 249 -2.06 -5.04 -3.76
CA ASP A 249 -1.81 -6.43 -4.09
C ASP A 249 -3.06 -7.32 -3.94
N LEU A 250 -2.97 -8.53 -4.48
CA LEU A 250 -4.09 -9.47 -4.48
C LEU A 250 -4.52 -9.90 -3.06
N LEU A 251 -3.60 -9.92 -2.08
CA LEU A 251 -3.91 -10.32 -0.71
C LEU A 251 -4.72 -9.24 0.03
N ALA A 252 -4.61 -7.99 -0.39
CA ALA A 252 -5.43 -6.89 0.10
C ALA A 252 -6.86 -6.86 -0.49
N LYS A 253 -7.20 -7.76 -1.43
CA LYS A 253 -8.54 -7.81 -2.05
C LYS A 253 -9.69 -7.77 -1.02
N PRO A 254 -9.72 -8.58 0.06
CA PRO A 254 -10.82 -8.54 1.04
C PRO A 254 -10.95 -7.18 1.73
N LEU A 255 -9.84 -6.51 2.01
CA LEU A 255 -9.83 -5.15 2.57
C LEU A 255 -10.42 -4.15 1.56
N LEU A 256 -9.99 -4.20 0.30
CA LEU A 256 -10.51 -3.32 -0.75
C LEU A 256 -12.01 -3.53 -0.97
N GLU A 257 -12.49 -4.77 -1.01
CA GLU A 257 -13.93 -5.05 -1.15
C GLU A 257 -14.73 -4.54 0.06
N CYS A 258 -14.20 -4.67 1.27
CA CYS A 258 -14.80 -4.11 2.48
C CYS A 258 -14.89 -2.58 2.41
N ILE A 259 -13.80 -1.90 2.02
CA ILE A 259 -13.80 -0.44 1.80
C ILE A 259 -14.82 -0.07 0.72
N ALA A 260 -14.90 -0.81 -0.38
CA ALA A 260 -15.83 -0.50 -1.46
C ALA A 260 -17.29 -0.56 -1.00
N LYS A 261 -17.65 -1.57 -0.20
CA LYS A 261 -18.99 -1.69 0.38
C LYS A 261 -19.30 -0.54 1.36
N GLN A 262 -18.37 -0.25 2.28
CA GLN A 262 -18.59 0.77 3.33
C GLN A 262 -18.61 2.20 2.79
N TYR A 263 -17.84 2.49 1.75
CA TYR A 263 -17.66 3.83 1.18
C TYR A 263 -18.26 3.98 -0.23
N ASN A 264 -19.11 3.06 -0.65
CA ASN A 264 -19.88 3.13 -1.88
C ASN A 264 -19.02 3.30 -3.15
N PHE A 265 -17.88 2.63 -3.21
CA PHE A 265 -17.12 2.46 -4.46
C PHE A 265 -17.77 1.38 -5.32
N SER A 266 -17.40 1.33 -6.59
CA SER A 266 -17.55 0.13 -7.40
C SER A 266 -16.70 -1.01 -6.79
N GLY A 267 -17.20 -2.23 -6.92
CA GLY A 267 -16.50 -3.44 -6.47
C GLY A 267 -15.11 -3.62 -7.09
N TYR A 268 -14.35 -4.53 -6.49
CA TYR A 268 -12.96 -4.82 -6.88
C TYR A 268 -12.84 -5.23 -8.35
N GLN A 269 -11.79 -4.75 -9.00
CA GLN A 269 -11.40 -5.12 -10.35
C GLN A 269 -9.93 -5.54 -10.38
N PRO A 270 -9.59 -6.73 -10.90
CA PRO A 270 -8.20 -7.14 -11.08
C PRO A 270 -7.52 -6.28 -12.18
N MET A 271 -6.21 -6.05 -12.05
CA MET A 271 -5.41 -5.48 -13.14
C MET A 271 -4.85 -6.60 -14.01
N ASN A 272 -5.05 -6.49 -15.33
CA ASN A 272 -4.61 -7.53 -16.27
C ASN A 272 -3.10 -7.80 -16.16
N ASN A 273 -2.72 -9.07 -16.05
CA ASN A 273 -1.33 -9.55 -15.96
C ASN A 273 -0.53 -8.99 -14.78
N GLN A 274 -1.20 -8.60 -13.68
CA GLN A 274 -0.55 -8.13 -12.46
C GLN A 274 -1.15 -8.81 -11.24
N ASN A 275 -0.32 -9.04 -10.21
CA ASN A 275 -0.77 -9.58 -8.92
C ASN A 275 -1.38 -8.49 -8.02
N CYS A 276 -2.24 -7.65 -8.60
CA CYS A 276 -2.88 -6.52 -7.94
C CYS A 276 -4.26 -6.23 -8.52
N GLY A 277 -5.02 -5.40 -7.84
CA GLY A 277 -6.29 -4.88 -8.32
C GLY A 277 -6.64 -3.56 -7.67
N TYR A 278 -7.88 -3.10 -7.89
CA TYR A 278 -8.32 -1.81 -7.40
C TYR A 278 -9.83 -1.74 -7.21
N ILE A 279 -10.25 -0.83 -6.35
CA ILE A 279 -11.61 -0.33 -6.25
C ILE A 279 -11.67 1.09 -6.83
N HIS A 280 -12.84 1.52 -7.28
CA HIS A 280 -12.95 2.85 -7.89
C HIS A 280 -14.32 3.50 -7.73
N ALA A 281 -14.33 4.82 -7.66
CA ALA A 281 -15.51 5.65 -7.87
C ALA A 281 -15.31 6.43 -9.18
N LYS A 282 -16.07 6.07 -10.23
CA LYS A 282 -15.90 6.61 -11.59
C LYS A 282 -17.16 7.32 -12.06
N GLY A 283 -16.97 8.44 -12.76
CA GLY A 283 -18.02 9.22 -13.40
C GLY A 283 -18.58 10.32 -12.50
N TRP A 284 -19.25 11.28 -13.11
CA TRP A 284 -19.69 12.52 -12.46
C TRP A 284 -20.64 12.32 -11.28
N ALA A 285 -21.59 11.37 -11.39
CA ALA A 285 -22.49 11.03 -10.29
C ALA A 285 -21.71 10.54 -9.05
N ARG A 286 -20.80 9.57 -9.24
CA ARG A 286 -19.95 9.04 -8.16
C ARG A 286 -19.00 10.09 -7.60
N ALA A 287 -18.46 10.98 -8.42
CA ALA A 287 -17.64 12.09 -7.93
C ALA A 287 -18.43 12.99 -6.96
N LYS A 288 -19.68 13.32 -7.31
CA LYS A 288 -20.56 14.16 -6.50
C LYS A 288 -21.06 13.47 -5.23
N GLU A 289 -21.42 12.19 -5.32
CA GLU A 289 -22.07 11.45 -4.23
C GLU A 289 -21.08 10.82 -3.25
N VAL A 290 -19.87 10.50 -3.71
CA VAL A 290 -18.89 9.71 -2.94
C VAL A 290 -17.60 10.51 -2.72
N VAL A 291 -16.92 10.90 -3.80
CA VAL A 291 -15.55 11.44 -3.71
C VAL A 291 -15.53 12.80 -3.02
N ILE A 292 -16.35 13.76 -3.47
CA ILE A 292 -16.38 15.12 -2.91
C ILE A 292 -16.79 15.08 -1.43
N PRO A 293 -17.90 14.42 -1.02
CA PRO A 293 -18.28 14.35 0.39
C PRO A 293 -17.22 13.68 1.26
N PHE A 294 -16.54 12.64 0.76
CA PHE A 294 -15.52 11.94 1.53
C PHE A 294 -14.34 12.85 1.90
N PHE A 295 -13.87 13.67 0.94
CA PHE A 295 -12.68 14.49 1.10
C PHE A 295 -12.92 15.92 1.60
N LYS A 296 -14.15 16.44 1.51
CA LYS A 296 -14.49 17.84 1.81
C LYS A 296 -13.89 18.35 3.13
N ASP A 297 -13.99 17.55 4.19
CA ASP A 297 -13.51 17.94 5.53
C ASP A 297 -12.13 17.33 5.87
N LYS A 298 -11.59 16.48 4.99
CA LYS A 298 -10.30 15.80 5.21
C LYS A 298 -9.14 16.52 4.55
N GLN A 299 -9.41 17.38 3.56
CA GLN A 299 -8.37 18.06 2.78
C GLN A 299 -7.35 18.81 3.65
N LEU A 300 -7.80 19.43 4.75
CA LEU A 300 -6.94 20.16 5.70
C LEU A 300 -6.04 19.26 6.55
N HIS A 301 -6.26 17.95 6.49
CA HIS A 301 -5.57 16.93 7.28
C HIS A 301 -4.78 15.96 6.39
N LEU A 302 -4.58 16.29 5.12
CA LEU A 302 -3.77 15.53 4.17
C LEU A 302 -2.45 16.26 3.90
N PRO A 303 -1.38 15.53 3.54
CA PRO A 303 -0.14 16.14 3.07
C PRO A 303 -0.40 17.09 1.90
N ASP A 304 0.34 18.18 1.80
CA ASP A 304 0.09 19.30 0.87
C ASP A 304 -0.05 18.83 -0.58
N VAL A 305 0.79 17.88 -1.02
CA VAL A 305 0.70 17.32 -2.37
C VAL A 305 -0.64 16.64 -2.61
N ILE A 306 -1.11 15.85 -1.65
CA ILE A 306 -2.40 15.14 -1.75
C ILE A 306 -3.56 16.11 -1.57
N ALA A 307 -3.48 17.04 -0.61
CA ALA A 307 -4.46 18.09 -0.40
C ALA A 307 -4.66 18.94 -1.67
N ASN A 308 -3.58 19.29 -2.38
CA ASN A 308 -3.64 20.00 -3.65
C ASN A 308 -4.28 19.16 -4.76
N LYS A 309 -3.97 17.86 -4.84
CA LYS A 309 -4.61 16.94 -5.80
C LYS A 309 -6.12 16.83 -5.54
N VAL A 310 -6.53 16.72 -4.28
CA VAL A 310 -7.94 16.73 -3.85
C VAL A 310 -8.61 18.05 -4.20
N SER A 311 -7.99 19.19 -3.88
CA SER A 311 -8.50 20.52 -4.19
C SER A 311 -8.78 20.69 -5.68
N ASN A 312 -7.79 20.35 -6.50
CA ASN A 312 -7.88 20.44 -7.95
C ASN A 312 -8.99 19.54 -8.51
N PHE A 313 -9.13 18.32 -7.96
CA PHE A 313 -10.18 17.41 -8.35
C PHE A 313 -11.58 17.98 -8.04
N ILE A 314 -11.78 18.51 -6.82
CA ILE A 314 -13.05 19.13 -6.40
C ILE A 314 -13.34 20.37 -7.25
N GLU A 315 -12.34 21.22 -7.51
CA GLU A 315 -12.49 22.42 -8.33
C GLU A 315 -12.93 22.08 -9.76
N VAL A 316 -12.30 21.08 -10.40
CA VAL A 316 -12.69 20.61 -11.73
C VAL A 316 -14.14 20.10 -11.75
N CYS A 317 -14.59 19.43 -10.68
CA CYS A 317 -15.98 19.01 -10.55
C CYS A 317 -16.94 20.20 -10.38
N GLY A 318 -16.53 21.25 -9.67
CA GLY A 318 -17.25 22.51 -9.57
C GLY A 318 -17.38 23.21 -10.93
N LEU A 319 -16.28 23.30 -11.69
CA LEU A 319 -16.27 23.85 -13.04
C LEU A 319 -17.18 23.06 -13.98
N HIS A 320 -17.13 21.72 -13.93
CA HIS A 320 -18.01 20.87 -14.73
C HIS A 320 -19.51 21.13 -14.45
N SER A 321 -19.85 21.43 -13.20
CA SER A 321 -21.23 21.67 -12.78
C SER A 321 -21.72 23.10 -13.08
N ASN A 322 -20.80 24.02 -13.43
CA ASN A 322 -21.14 25.40 -13.73
C ASN A 322 -21.62 25.53 -15.20
N PRO A 323 -22.85 26.00 -15.44
CA PRO A 323 -23.42 26.12 -16.79
C PRO A 323 -22.67 27.11 -17.69
N ASN A 324 -21.90 28.03 -17.13
CA ASN A 324 -21.10 29.00 -17.88
C ASN A 324 -19.78 28.42 -18.39
N THR A 325 -19.27 27.34 -17.79
CA THR A 325 -17.99 26.72 -18.17
C THR A 325 -17.98 26.27 -19.62
N PHE A 326 -19.12 25.81 -20.16
CA PHE A 326 -19.22 25.36 -21.56
C PHE A 326 -19.60 26.47 -22.54
N LYS A 327 -19.92 27.67 -22.05
CA LYS A 327 -20.30 28.83 -22.85
C LYS A 327 -19.12 29.76 -23.09
N ASP A 328 -18.24 29.87 -22.09
CA ASP A 328 -17.03 30.70 -22.12
C ASP A 328 -15.80 29.87 -22.52
N ALA A 329 -15.13 30.28 -23.59
CA ALA A 329 -13.96 29.56 -24.11
C ALA A 329 -12.75 29.56 -23.17
N GLN A 330 -12.55 30.62 -22.39
CA GLN A 330 -11.45 30.71 -21.43
C GLN A 330 -11.72 29.82 -20.21
N LEU A 331 -12.95 29.86 -19.68
CA LEU A 331 -13.36 28.97 -18.59
C LEU A 331 -13.30 27.50 -19.02
N PHE A 332 -13.76 27.20 -20.23
CA PHE A 332 -13.67 25.85 -20.78
C PHE A 332 -12.23 25.36 -20.90
N ARG A 333 -11.34 26.18 -21.45
CA ARG A 333 -9.91 25.87 -21.55
C ARG A 333 -9.29 25.62 -20.18
N SER A 334 -9.62 26.46 -19.19
CA SER A 334 -9.15 26.31 -17.81
C SER A 334 -9.63 25.00 -17.18
N TYR A 335 -10.91 24.65 -17.35
CA TYR A 335 -11.49 23.39 -16.92
C TYR A 335 -10.76 22.17 -17.52
N VAL A 336 -10.61 22.12 -18.84
CA VAL A 336 -9.95 21.00 -19.53
C VAL A 336 -8.49 20.89 -19.09
N ARG A 337 -7.79 22.03 -18.97
CA ARG A 337 -6.40 22.09 -18.53
C ARG A 337 -6.22 21.55 -17.11
N LYS A 338 -7.03 22.02 -16.16
CA LYS A 338 -6.99 21.53 -14.77
C LYS A 338 -7.28 20.03 -14.69
N ALA A 339 -8.28 19.53 -15.43
CA ALA A 339 -8.57 18.10 -15.51
C ALA A 339 -7.40 17.30 -16.10
N TYR A 340 -6.72 17.85 -17.11
CA TYR A 340 -5.59 17.21 -17.77
C TYR A 340 -4.38 17.09 -16.83
N PHE A 341 -4.07 18.14 -16.07
CA PHE A 341 -2.90 18.18 -15.20
C PHE A 341 -3.17 17.81 -13.73
N CYS A 342 -4.36 17.31 -13.39
CA CYS A 342 -4.73 16.92 -12.01
C CYS A 342 -3.82 15.83 -11.39
N ASN A 343 -3.15 15.01 -12.22
CA ASN A 343 -2.16 14.03 -11.75
C ASN A 343 -1.08 13.81 -12.85
N PRO A 344 -0.06 14.69 -12.92
CA PRO A 344 0.87 14.75 -14.06
C PRO A 344 1.93 13.64 -14.03
N ASP A 345 2.15 13.00 -12.87
CA ASP A 345 3.23 12.04 -12.65
C ASP A 345 3.11 10.74 -13.47
N LYS A 346 2.02 10.52 -14.24
CA LYS A 346 1.83 9.37 -15.16
C LYS A 346 2.34 9.62 -16.59
N GLY A 347 3.41 10.39 -16.75
CA GLY A 347 4.36 10.32 -17.87
C GLY A 347 3.86 10.54 -19.32
N LYS A 348 2.61 10.95 -19.54
CA LYS A 348 2.03 11.11 -20.90
C LYS A 348 1.34 12.44 -21.14
N ARG A 349 1.38 13.35 -20.17
CA ARG A 349 0.67 14.63 -20.20
C ARG A 349 1.67 15.77 -20.14
N SER A 350 1.88 16.42 -21.26
CA SER A 350 2.69 17.63 -21.40
C SER A 350 1.85 18.76 -22.00
N GLU A 351 2.37 19.98 -22.03
CA GLU A 351 1.74 21.09 -22.75
C GLU A 351 1.50 20.77 -24.23
N GLN A 352 2.45 20.08 -24.86
CA GLN A 352 2.32 19.68 -26.27
C GLN A 352 1.18 18.68 -26.46
N THR A 353 1.04 17.68 -25.58
CA THR A 353 -0.07 16.72 -25.68
C THR A 353 -1.40 17.34 -25.28
N PHE A 354 -1.40 18.32 -24.37
CA PHE A 354 -2.57 19.11 -24.00
C PHE A 354 -3.07 19.93 -25.20
N SER A 355 -2.22 20.74 -25.85
CA SER A 355 -2.63 21.56 -27.01
C SER A 355 -3.28 20.71 -28.10
N ARG A 356 -2.64 19.60 -28.48
CA ARG A 356 -3.18 18.66 -29.47
C ARG A 356 -4.52 18.05 -29.05
N ASP A 357 -4.64 17.63 -27.78
CA ASP A 357 -5.87 17.00 -27.29
C ASP A 357 -7.00 18.03 -27.10
N TYR A 358 -6.66 19.29 -26.79
CA TYR A 358 -7.59 20.41 -26.64
C TYR A 358 -8.13 20.89 -27.99
N GLU A 359 -7.29 21.05 -29.02
CA GLU A 359 -7.70 21.40 -30.38
C GLU A 359 -8.78 20.46 -30.90
N LYS A 360 -8.55 19.14 -30.78
CA LYS A 360 -9.52 18.10 -31.15
C LYS A 360 -10.83 18.19 -30.37
N LEU A 361 -10.77 18.65 -29.13
CA LEU A 361 -11.95 18.81 -28.28
C LEU A 361 -12.79 20.01 -28.75
N MET A 362 -12.13 21.09 -29.16
CA MET A 362 -12.77 22.31 -29.69
C MET A 362 -13.40 22.11 -31.07
N GLU A 363 -12.80 21.32 -31.95
CA GLU A 363 -13.35 20.99 -33.28
C GLU A 363 -14.78 20.39 -33.19
N ASN A 364 -15.07 19.60 -32.15
CA ASN A 364 -16.40 19.00 -31.97
C ASN A 364 -17.45 20.01 -31.47
N LEU A 365 -17.07 20.90 -30.53
CA LEU A 365 -17.97 21.91 -29.96
C LEU A 365 -18.47 22.90 -31.01
N ILE A 366 -17.64 23.21 -32.01
CA ILE A 366 -18.02 24.08 -33.12
C ILE A 366 -18.99 23.35 -34.07
N SER A 367 -18.77 22.05 -34.30
CA SER A 367 -19.63 21.26 -35.20
C SER A 367 -21.03 20.98 -34.63
N ASP A 368 -21.19 20.87 -33.31
CA ASP A 368 -22.50 20.68 -32.67
C ASP A 368 -23.32 21.99 -32.60
N ARG A 369 -22.64 23.15 -32.61
CA ARG A 369 -23.28 24.48 -32.65
C ARG A 369 -23.71 24.93 -34.06
N GLN A 370 -23.28 24.22 -35.10
CA GLN A 370 -23.73 24.46 -36.49
C GLN A 370 -24.91 23.58 -36.91
N ILE A 371 -25.37 22.68 -36.03
CA ILE A 371 -26.47 21.72 -36.26
C ILE A 371 -27.70 22.03 -35.39
N GLN A 372 -27.60 23.01 -34.48
CA GLN A 372 -28.74 23.65 -33.79
C GLN A 372 -29.03 24.98 -34.47
#